data_AF-A0A2S3QM14-F1
#
_entry.id   AF-A0A2S3QM14-F1
#
_cell.length_a   1.000
_cell.length_b   1.000
_cell.length_c   1.000
_cell.angle_alpha   90.00
_cell.angle_beta   90.00
_cell.angle_gamma   90.00
#
_symmetry.space_group_name_H-M   'P 1'
#
loop_
_entity.id
_entity.type
_entity.pdbx_description
1 polymer ?
#
loop_
_entity_poly.entity_id
_entity_poly.type
_entity_poly.pdbx_seq_one_letter_code
_entity_poly.pdbx_strand_id
1 'polypeptide(L)'
;MYVSRIFTFILAFSLSFLSLNLYASTSKLGYSGRLVLSNGTPVTGTPNLKFDLYYSNDLPTVIATQTINSVPLSNGIYTVELDFDNLGSFAPLYSSTADVIDKIPSGQTLVIRVTDVTDIGSPVAYDYQNILA
;
A
#
# COMPACT_ATOMS: atom_id res chain seq x y z
N MET A 1 28.29 47.48 -15.11
CA MET A 1 27.02 46.81 -15.46
C MET A 1 25.97 47.20 -14.42
N TYR A 2 24.98 48.02 -14.80
CA TYR A 2 23.83 48.33 -13.94
C TYR A 2 22.75 47.28 -14.18
N VAL A 3 22.54 46.39 -13.22
CA VAL A 3 21.43 45.44 -13.28
C VAL A 3 20.16 46.21 -12.92
N SER A 4 19.17 46.21 -13.82
CA SER A 4 17.90 46.93 -13.61
C SER A 4 17.14 46.34 -12.42
N ARG A 5 16.70 47.20 -11.50
CA ARG A 5 15.94 46.81 -10.30
C ARG A 5 14.69 45.98 -10.63
N ILE A 6 14.06 46.24 -11.78
CA ILE A 6 12.91 45.49 -12.28
C ILE A 6 13.29 44.05 -12.64
N PHE A 7 14.49 43.85 -13.21
CA PHE A 7 14.98 42.53 -13.58
C PHE A 7 15.23 41.66 -12.34
N THR A 8 15.71 42.28 -11.25
CA THR A 8 15.88 41.59 -9.95
C THR A 8 14.54 41.18 -9.33
N PHE A 9 13.50 42.03 -9.43
CA PHE A 9 12.16 41.71 -8.92
C PHE A 9 11.49 40.57 -9.70
N ILE A 10 11.61 40.55 -11.04
CA ILE A 10 11.05 39.48 -11.87
C ILE A 10 11.75 38.15 -11.58
N LEU A 11 13.07 38.17 -11.40
CA LEU A 11 13.85 36.97 -11.05
C LEU A 11 13.48 36.43 -9.65
N ALA A 12 13.29 37.31 -8.66
CA ALA A 12 12.88 36.90 -7.32
C ALA A 12 11.45 36.31 -7.30
N PHE A 13 10.52 36.89 -8.07
CA PHE A 13 9.14 36.40 -8.20
C PHE A 13 9.07 35.05 -8.94
N SER A 14 9.96 34.80 -9.89
CA SER A 14 10.01 33.51 -10.60
C SER A 14 10.64 32.39 -9.76
N LEU A 15 11.58 32.70 -8.86
CA LEU A 15 12.14 31.72 -7.92
C LEU A 15 11.17 31.30 -6.81
N SER A 16 10.15 32.10 -6.47
CA SER A 16 9.16 31.75 -5.43
C SER A 16 8.15 30.66 -5.83
N PHE A 17 8.09 30.26 -7.10
CA PHE A 17 7.22 29.17 -7.57
C PHE A 17 7.93 27.81 -7.62
N LEU A 18 9.21 27.72 -7.22
CA LEU A 18 10.05 26.54 -7.41
C LEU A 18 10.11 25.60 -6.18
N SER A 19 9.04 25.50 -5.41
CA SER A 19 8.91 24.51 -4.32
C SER A 19 7.76 23.54 -4.60
N LEU A 20 7.78 22.93 -5.80
CA LEU A 20 7.00 21.72 -6.06
C LEU A 20 7.82 20.52 -5.58
N ASN A 21 7.63 20.15 -4.31
CA ASN A 21 8.04 18.84 -3.83
C ASN A 21 7.10 17.80 -4.44
N LEU A 22 7.39 17.35 -5.67
CA LEU A 22 6.71 16.22 -6.29
C LEU A 22 7.26 14.92 -5.68
N TYR A 23 6.75 14.52 -4.51
CA TYR A 23 6.98 13.17 -3.99
C TYR A 23 5.95 12.23 -4.61
N ALA A 24 6.14 11.89 -5.89
CA ALA A 24 5.41 10.80 -6.53
C ALA A 24 6.29 9.54 -6.47
N SER A 25 6.42 8.94 -5.29
CA SER A 25 6.97 7.59 -5.16
C SER A 25 5.81 6.61 -5.21
N THR A 26 5.39 6.20 -6.41
CA THR A 26 4.38 5.14 -6.56
C THR A 26 5.05 3.82 -6.21
N SER A 27 4.94 3.41 -4.96
CA SER A 27 5.64 2.23 -4.46
C SER A 27 4.76 1.01 -4.70
N LYS A 28 5.03 0.31 -5.80
CA LYS A 28 4.34 -0.94 -6.13
C LYS A 28 5.03 -2.12 -5.45
N LEU A 29 4.24 -3.01 -4.87
CA LEU A 29 4.73 -4.21 -4.18
C LEU A 29 4.26 -5.45 -4.91
N GLY A 30 5.21 -6.26 -5.39
CA GLY A 30 4.89 -7.61 -5.86
C GLY A 30 4.62 -8.52 -4.66
N TYR A 31 3.43 -9.12 -4.59
CA TYR A 31 3.05 -9.98 -3.47
C TYR A 31 2.44 -11.28 -3.98
N SER A 32 2.85 -12.41 -3.37
CA SER A 32 2.39 -13.74 -3.77
C SER A 32 2.13 -14.59 -2.54
N GLY A 33 1.23 -15.55 -2.68
CA GLY A 33 0.92 -16.51 -1.63
C GLY A 33 0.13 -17.67 -2.18
N ARG A 34 -0.14 -18.66 -1.33
CA ARG A 34 -0.91 -19.85 -1.70
C ARG A 34 -2.11 -20.01 -0.76
N LEU A 35 -3.29 -20.03 -1.34
CA LEU A 35 -4.54 -20.25 -0.64
C LEU A 35 -4.85 -21.75 -0.65
N VAL A 36 -5.12 -22.28 0.54
CA VAL A 36 -5.50 -23.69 0.74
C VAL A 36 -6.73 -23.77 1.64
N LEU A 37 -7.55 -24.78 1.40
CA LEU A 37 -8.63 -25.15 2.30
C LEU A 37 -8.05 -25.79 3.57
N SER A 38 -8.88 -25.97 4.60
CA SER A 38 -8.49 -26.61 5.87
C SER A 38 -7.93 -28.03 5.69
N ASN A 39 -8.27 -28.71 4.59
CA ASN A 39 -7.75 -30.03 4.24
C ASN A 39 -6.46 -29.99 3.39
N GLY A 40 -5.87 -28.82 3.16
CA GLY A 40 -4.64 -28.63 2.38
C GLY A 40 -4.83 -28.61 0.86
N THR A 41 -6.06 -28.78 0.36
CA THR A 41 -6.37 -28.71 -1.08
C THR A 41 -6.26 -27.25 -1.54
N PRO A 42 -5.65 -26.97 -2.71
CA PRO A 42 -5.60 -25.61 -3.24
C PRO A 42 -7.00 -25.02 -3.44
N VAL A 43 -7.17 -23.75 -3.10
CA VAL A 43 -8.37 -22.99 -3.48
C VAL A 43 -8.39 -22.82 -5.00
N THR A 44 -9.59 -22.93 -5.59
CA THR A 44 -9.84 -22.78 -7.02
C THR A 44 -10.82 -21.64 -7.29
N GLY A 45 -10.77 -21.07 -8.49
CA GLY A 45 -11.63 -19.95 -8.90
C GLY A 45 -10.88 -18.61 -8.89
N THR A 46 -11.63 -17.53 -8.87
CA THR A 46 -11.10 -16.16 -8.92
C THR A 46 -11.60 -15.37 -7.70
N PRO A 47 -11.00 -15.57 -6.51
CA PRO A 47 -11.47 -14.90 -5.31
C PRO A 47 -11.25 -13.39 -5.37
N ASN A 48 -12.05 -12.65 -4.62
CA ASN A 48 -11.81 -11.24 -4.33
C ASN A 48 -10.91 -11.18 -3.08
N LEU A 49 -9.70 -10.66 -3.22
CA LEU A 49 -8.73 -10.60 -2.13
C LEU A 49 -8.58 -9.16 -1.63
N LYS A 50 -8.72 -9.01 -0.31
CA LYS A 50 -8.43 -7.77 0.41
C LYS A 50 -7.08 -7.89 1.10
N PHE A 51 -6.24 -6.89 0.91
CA PHE A 51 -4.90 -6.78 1.46
C PHE A 51 -4.88 -5.61 2.43
N ASP A 52 -4.74 -5.91 3.71
CA ASP A 52 -4.68 -4.89 4.77
C ASP A 52 -3.25 -4.82 5.33
N LEU A 53 -2.74 -3.62 5.53
CA LEU A 53 -1.46 -3.36 6.21
C LEU A 53 -1.69 -2.96 7.67
N TYR A 54 -0.80 -3.43 8.54
CA TYR A 54 -0.77 -3.12 9.98
C TYR A 54 0.67 -2.96 10.46
N TYR A 55 0.86 -2.35 11.62
CA TYR A 55 2.11 -2.51 12.36
C TYR A 55 2.01 -3.70 13.29
N SER A 56 3.13 -4.39 13.52
CA SER A 56 3.18 -5.60 14.35
C SER A 56 2.72 -5.39 15.80
N ASN A 57 2.76 -4.16 16.33
CA ASN A 57 2.27 -3.82 17.68
C ASN A 57 0.77 -3.48 17.73
N ASP A 58 0.10 -3.26 16.61
CA ASP A 58 -1.31 -2.84 16.56
C ASP A 58 -2.04 -3.47 15.36
N LEU A 59 -2.42 -4.74 15.54
CA LEU A 59 -3.15 -5.53 14.55
C LEU A 59 -4.65 -5.20 14.40
N PRO A 60 -5.32 -4.51 15.35
CA PRO A 60 -6.66 -3.99 15.14
C PRO A 60 -6.76 -2.78 14.19
N THR A 61 -5.72 -1.95 14.10
CA THR A 61 -5.78 -0.70 13.31
C THR A 61 -5.25 -0.90 11.89
N VAL A 62 -6.14 -0.90 10.90
CA VAL A 62 -5.76 -0.94 9.48
C VAL A 62 -5.07 0.36 9.09
N ILE A 63 -3.86 0.26 8.55
CA ILE A 63 -3.05 1.39 8.08
C ILE A 63 -3.36 1.71 6.62
N ALA A 64 -3.41 0.69 5.79
CA ALA A 64 -3.76 0.79 4.38
C ALA A 64 -4.52 -0.45 3.95
N THR A 65 -5.42 -0.31 2.98
CA THR A 65 -6.17 -1.42 2.40
C THR A 65 -6.20 -1.30 0.89
N GLN A 66 -6.13 -2.44 0.21
CA GLN A 66 -6.41 -2.55 -1.22
C GLN A 66 -7.23 -3.83 -1.46
N THR A 67 -8.25 -3.73 -2.29
CA THR A 67 -9.04 -4.89 -2.72
C THR A 67 -8.82 -5.14 -4.20
N ILE A 68 -8.46 -6.37 -4.56
CA ILE A 68 -8.36 -6.83 -5.94
C ILE A 68 -9.45 -7.86 -6.17
N ASN A 69 -10.34 -7.57 -7.11
CA ASN A 69 -11.43 -8.47 -7.46
C ASN A 69 -10.96 -9.49 -8.50
N SER A 70 -11.54 -10.69 -8.46
CA SER A 70 -11.32 -11.75 -9.42
C SER A 70 -9.83 -12.13 -9.61
N VAL A 71 -9.10 -12.30 -8.51
CA VAL A 71 -7.67 -12.64 -8.54
C VAL A 71 -7.47 -14.02 -9.19
N PRO A 72 -6.69 -14.14 -10.27
CA PRO A 72 -6.43 -15.43 -10.89
C PRO A 72 -5.56 -16.30 -9.98
N LEU A 73 -5.97 -17.56 -9.80
CA LEU A 73 -5.20 -18.56 -9.08
C LEU A 73 -4.64 -19.63 -10.02
N SER A 74 -3.38 -20.00 -9.81
CA SER A 74 -2.76 -21.18 -10.41
C SER A 74 -2.36 -22.15 -9.30
N ASN A 75 -3.05 -23.28 -9.18
CA ASN A 75 -2.83 -24.25 -8.08
C ASN A 75 -2.92 -23.60 -6.68
N GLY A 76 -3.90 -22.70 -6.50
CA GLY A 76 -4.09 -21.90 -5.28
C GLY A 76 -3.10 -20.76 -5.10
N ILE A 77 -2.11 -20.60 -5.99
CA ILE A 77 -1.12 -19.52 -5.91
C ILE A 77 -1.69 -18.28 -6.59
N TYR A 78 -1.63 -17.15 -5.90
CA TYR A 78 -1.83 -15.83 -6.50
C TYR A 78 -0.48 -15.11 -6.60
N THR A 79 -0.37 -14.25 -7.61
CA THR A 79 0.70 -13.25 -7.74
C THR A 79 0.04 -11.96 -8.17
N VAL A 80 0.17 -10.92 -7.35
CA VAL A 80 -0.47 -9.62 -7.55
C VAL A 80 0.54 -8.50 -7.42
N GLU A 81 0.24 -7.38 -8.06
CA GLU A 81 0.90 -6.10 -7.84
C GLU A 81 0.00 -5.24 -6.95
N LEU A 82 0.49 -4.89 -5.77
CA LEU A 82 -0.18 -3.99 -4.85
C LEU A 82 0.29 -2.57 -5.12
N ASP A 83 -0.67 -1.65 -5.20
CA ASP A 83 -0.48 -0.22 -5.46
C ASP A 83 -1.43 0.53 -4.54
N PHE A 84 -1.07 0.62 -3.27
CA PHE A 84 -1.90 1.28 -2.25
C PHE A 84 -2.05 2.78 -2.53
N ASP A 85 -1.03 3.39 -3.14
CA ASP A 85 -1.00 4.82 -3.45
C ASP A 85 -2.08 5.22 -4.46
N ASN A 86 -2.34 4.37 -5.46
CA ASN A 86 -3.28 4.68 -6.54
C ASN A 86 -4.60 3.88 -6.49
N LEU A 87 -4.57 2.66 -5.94
CA LEU A 87 -5.70 1.72 -5.97
C LEU A 87 -6.19 1.33 -4.57
N GLY A 88 -5.50 1.77 -3.52
CA GLY A 88 -5.86 1.52 -2.14
C GLY A 88 -6.48 2.71 -1.43
N SER A 89 -6.58 2.59 -0.11
CA SER A 89 -6.90 3.69 0.80
C SER A 89 -6.06 3.59 2.05
N PHE A 90 -5.79 4.74 2.66
CA PHE A 90 -4.99 4.85 3.87
C PHE A 90 -5.84 5.34 5.04
N ALA A 91 -5.44 4.98 6.26
CA ALA A 91 -5.94 5.63 7.45
C ALA A 91 -5.53 7.13 7.45
N PRO A 92 -6.29 8.02 8.12
CA PRO A 92 -6.13 9.48 7.98
C PRO A 92 -4.75 10.05 8.31
N LEU A 93 -3.89 9.30 9.01
CA LEU A 93 -2.54 9.72 9.41
C LEU A 93 -1.48 9.49 8.31
N TYR A 94 -1.85 8.81 7.23
CA TYR A 94 -0.92 8.42 6.17
C TYR A 94 -1.39 8.94 4.81
N SER A 95 -0.42 9.34 4.00
CA SER A 95 -0.66 9.93 2.68
C SER A 95 -0.13 9.08 1.52
N SER A 96 0.74 8.10 1.81
CA SER A 96 1.32 7.19 0.83
C SER A 96 1.94 5.98 1.53
N THR A 97 2.33 4.98 0.75
CA THR A 97 3.08 3.81 1.19
C THR A 97 4.45 4.20 1.75
N ALA A 98 5.13 5.17 1.13
CA ALA A 98 6.39 5.70 1.66
C ALA A 98 6.19 6.33 3.05
N ASP A 99 5.10 7.08 3.22
CA ASP A 99 4.75 7.70 4.50
C ASP A 99 4.40 6.68 5.60
N VAL A 100 3.83 5.53 5.21
CA VAL A 100 3.64 4.39 6.12
C VAL A 100 4.98 3.81 6.54
N ILE A 101 5.90 3.60 5.60
CA ILE A 101 7.22 3.02 5.87
C ILE A 101 8.04 3.94 6.80
N ASP A 102 8.05 5.25 6.54
CA ASP A 102 8.78 6.23 7.34
C ASP A 102 8.25 6.37 8.77
N LYS A 103 6.98 5.98 9.00
CA LYS A 103 6.30 6.06 10.30
C LYS A 103 6.24 4.72 11.05
N ILE A 104 6.93 3.68 10.59
CA ILE A 104 7.01 2.40 11.33
C ILE A 104 7.56 2.67 12.74
N PRO A 105 6.85 2.29 13.82
CA PRO A 105 7.33 2.51 15.18
C PRO A 105 8.63 1.74 15.46
N SER A 106 9.49 2.30 16.31
CA SER A 106 10.79 1.68 16.63
C SER A 106 10.62 0.26 17.18
N GLY A 107 11.33 -0.70 16.58
CA GLY A 107 11.28 -2.11 16.96
C GLY A 107 10.03 -2.85 16.48
N GLN A 108 9.22 -2.24 15.60
CA GLN A 108 8.05 -2.84 14.98
C GLN A 108 8.28 -3.05 13.49
N THR A 109 7.43 -3.86 12.88
CA THR A 109 7.50 -4.21 11.46
C THR A 109 6.17 -3.92 10.79
N LEU A 110 6.20 -3.75 9.47
CA LEU A 110 5.00 -3.68 8.65
C LEU A 110 4.53 -5.10 8.31
N VAL A 111 3.29 -5.41 8.63
CA VAL A 111 2.69 -6.71 8.34
C VAL A 111 1.50 -6.56 7.42
N ILE A 112 1.30 -7.56 6.57
CA ILE A 112 0.15 -7.67 5.67
C ILE A 112 -0.76 -8.80 6.12
N ARG A 113 -2.07 -8.61 5.97
CA ARG A 113 -3.06 -9.68 6.09
C ARG A 113 -3.86 -9.78 4.80
N VAL A 114 -4.04 -11.00 4.33
CA VAL A 114 -4.92 -11.30 3.20
C VAL A 114 -6.25 -11.78 3.74
N THR A 115 -7.34 -11.28 3.19
CA THR A 115 -8.70 -11.76 3.46
C THR A 115 -9.39 -12.05 2.14
N ASP A 116 -9.89 -13.28 1.99
CA ASP A 116 -10.84 -13.60 0.92
C ASP A 116 -12.20 -13.01 1.29
N VAL A 117 -12.66 -12.06 0.48
CA VAL A 117 -13.93 -11.33 0.63
C VAL A 117 -14.89 -11.67 -0.52
N THR A 118 -14.71 -12.82 -1.17
CA THR A 118 -15.60 -13.29 -2.23
C THR A 118 -17.02 -13.47 -1.71
N ASP A 119 -17.17 -14.09 -0.54
CA ASP A 119 -18.42 -14.09 0.23
C ASP A 119 -18.33 -13.06 1.35
N ILE A 120 -19.00 -11.92 1.18
CA ILE A 120 -19.02 -10.81 2.14
C ILE A 120 -19.69 -11.25 3.47
N GLY A 121 -20.57 -12.26 3.45
CA GLY A 121 -21.21 -12.78 4.66
C GLY A 121 -20.30 -13.67 5.49
N SER A 122 -19.27 -14.24 4.88
CA SER A 122 -18.35 -15.20 5.51
C SER A 122 -16.90 -15.00 5.04
N PRO A 123 -16.28 -13.83 5.30
CA PRO A 123 -14.92 -13.57 4.85
C PRO A 123 -13.91 -14.51 5.52
N VAL A 124 -12.94 -15.00 4.77
CA VAL A 124 -11.89 -15.89 5.27
C VAL A 124 -10.59 -15.12 5.37
N ALA A 125 -10.15 -14.86 6.59
CA ALA A 125 -8.93 -14.11 6.85
C ALA A 125 -7.75 -15.07 7.13
N TYR A 126 -6.65 -14.88 6.40
CA TYR A 126 -5.42 -15.64 6.54
C TYR A 126 -4.49 -15.00 7.58
N ASP A 127 -3.41 -15.70 7.93
CA ASP A 127 -2.42 -15.23 8.91
C ASP A 127 -1.65 -14.00 8.43
N TYR A 128 -1.13 -13.24 9.40
CA TYR A 128 -0.28 -12.08 9.14
C TYR A 128 1.10 -12.50 8.63
N GLN A 129 1.65 -11.73 7.71
CA GLN A 129 3.00 -11.92 7.18
C GLN A 129 3.79 -10.63 7.32
N ASN A 130 5.04 -10.74 7.79
CA ASN A 130 5.94 -9.60 7.81
C ASN A 130 6.42 -9.30 6.38
N ILE A 131 6.32 -8.04 5.96
CA ILE A 131 6.75 -7.58 4.63
C ILE A 131 7.87 -6.55 4.68
N LEU A 132 8.09 -5.89 5.82
CA LEU A 132 9.18 -4.95 6.00
C LEU A 132 9.55 -4.83 7.47
N ALA A 133 10.84 -4.97 7.78
CA ALA A 133 11.41 -4.85 9.12
C ALA A 133 12.29 -3.62 9.26
#